data_AF-A0A3E4Q452-F1
#
_entry.id   AF-A0A3E4Q452-F1
#
_cell.length_a   1.000
_cell.length_b   1.000
_cell.length_c   1.000
_cell.angle_alpha   90.00
_cell.angle_beta   90.00
_cell.angle_gamma   90.00
#
_symmetry.space_group_name_H-M   'P 1'
#
loop_
_entity.id
_entity.type
_entity.pdbx_description
1 polymer ?
#
loop_
_entity_poly.entity_id
_entity_poly.type
_entity_poly.pdbx_seq_one_letter_code
_entity_poly.pdbx_strand_id
1 'polypeptide(L)'
;MYTTYGTGFGKFSQTYHIGTRKYGHKPGHQEQKEKKTPSSRKPHGFLNTRIPSIAPDLYVENDRDVTVNVTTKENLDFLYRSAMKYAQLLDVELPYHPTGRTSIREKICLLYNALDSIVSHHVNLELVGNRLQFCIYHFHEWPDYTLFFMPIDFTERLHGEIKKVALEFIRRFIKHHRMMDITDTPYFEMSESYIDCVDFEQLDNEEKKDLYRKEKLFRSYEKGRIHRKLCRIYSRAFCRNLDEHIRNCNPYNAKERRLLELITEGMSLITKYSPHILNYDYDFASEKERDFEPPPLEYQILLTYSITDTVVKDVESCFSADCQETYNQTPVSFTFITPETEELFKPDKYPERFEKWFEKFVEHVTNNL
;
A
#
# COMPACT_ATOMS: atom_id res chain seq x y z
N MET A 1 -0.44 -29.67 -7.97
CA MET A 1 -0.63 -31.01 -7.36
C MET A 1 0.29 -31.12 -6.16
N TYR A 2 -0.22 -31.70 -5.08
CA TYR A 2 0.32 -31.81 -3.72
C TYR A 2 1.63 -32.61 -3.56
N THR A 3 2.44 -32.25 -2.53
CA THR A 3 2.96 -33.08 -1.38
C THR A 3 4.07 -32.27 -0.65
N THR A 4 3.91 -31.68 0.54
CA THR A 4 3.97 -32.19 1.95
C THR A 4 5.24 -32.93 2.39
N TYR A 5 5.96 -32.36 3.37
CA TYR A 5 6.57 -33.07 4.51
C TYR A 5 6.51 -32.21 5.79
N GLY A 6 5.96 -32.78 6.87
CA GLY A 6 6.17 -32.33 8.27
C GLY A 6 7.61 -32.63 8.72
N THR A 7 8.10 -32.24 9.89
CA THR A 7 7.54 -32.34 11.25
C THR A 7 8.54 -31.70 12.23
N GLY A 8 8.11 -31.16 13.39
CA GLY A 8 9.00 -31.05 14.55
C GLY A 8 8.67 -29.94 15.55
N PHE A 9 8.09 -30.33 16.68
CA PHE A 9 7.64 -29.48 17.80
C PHE A 9 8.78 -28.87 18.63
N GLY A 10 8.55 -27.65 19.12
CA GLY A 10 9.16 -27.07 20.34
C GLY A 10 8.23 -26.02 20.96
N LYS A 11 7.51 -26.38 22.03
CA LYS A 11 6.57 -25.51 22.77
C LYS A 11 7.28 -24.57 23.73
N PHE A 12 6.75 -23.35 23.90
CA PHE A 12 6.21 -22.68 25.12
C PHE A 12 5.98 -21.20 24.70
N SER A 13 4.90 -20.46 25.01
CA SER A 13 3.82 -20.59 25.99
C SER A 13 2.68 -19.58 25.71
N GLN A 14 1.44 -20.07 25.86
CA GLN A 14 0.22 -19.40 26.36
C GLN A 14 -0.46 -18.29 25.53
N THR A 15 -1.32 -18.74 24.61
CA THR A 15 -2.54 -18.06 24.16
C THR A 15 -3.68 -18.19 25.19
N TYR A 16 -4.37 -17.08 25.47
CA TYR A 16 -5.65 -17.09 26.19
C TYR A 16 -6.79 -17.52 25.26
N HIS A 17 -7.24 -18.76 25.38
CA HIS A 17 -8.51 -19.22 24.81
C HIS A 17 -9.54 -19.40 25.94
N ILE A 18 -10.59 -18.58 25.95
CA ILE A 18 -11.78 -18.81 26.77
C ILE A 18 -12.68 -19.79 26.02
N GLY A 19 -12.45 -21.08 26.28
CA GLY A 19 -13.36 -22.16 25.91
C GLY A 19 -14.41 -22.38 26.98
N THR A 20 -15.68 -22.35 26.59
CA THR A 20 -16.81 -22.81 27.40
C THR A 20 -16.70 -24.31 27.69
N ARG A 21 -16.22 -24.70 28.88
CA ARG A 21 -16.35 -26.06 29.41
C ARG A 21 -17.52 -26.15 30.38
N LYS A 22 -18.56 -26.88 29.97
CA LYS A 22 -19.61 -27.42 30.84
C LYS A 22 -19.04 -28.59 31.66
N TYR A 23 -18.61 -28.38 32.91
CA TYR A 23 -18.63 -29.40 33.98
C TYR A 23 -18.57 -28.70 35.33
N GLY A 24 -19.74 -28.50 35.95
CA GLY A 24 -19.87 -27.96 37.30
C GLY A 24 -20.00 -29.07 38.33
N HIS A 25 -19.16 -29.03 39.35
CA HIS A 25 -19.19 -29.83 40.57
C HIS A 25 -20.57 -29.68 41.27
N LYS A 26 -21.19 -30.79 41.71
CA LYS A 26 -22.37 -30.75 42.59
C LYS A 26 -21.92 -30.52 44.04
N PRO A 27 -22.38 -29.48 44.75
CA PRO A 27 -22.27 -29.43 46.21
C PRO A 27 -23.32 -30.36 46.85
N GLY A 28 -22.90 -31.05 47.90
CA GLY A 28 -23.73 -31.99 48.65
C GLY A 28 -24.93 -31.36 49.35
N HIS A 29 -25.93 -32.19 49.61
CA HIS A 29 -27.14 -31.88 50.36
C HIS A 29 -26.84 -31.24 51.73
N GLN A 30 -27.32 -30.03 51.93
CA GLN A 30 -27.60 -29.48 53.26
C GLN A 30 -29.10 -29.15 53.36
N GLU A 31 -29.65 -29.44 54.53
CA GLU A 31 -31.08 -29.52 54.84
C GLU A 31 -31.84 -28.21 54.62
N GLN A 32 -33.06 -28.36 54.10
CA GLN A 32 -34.02 -27.29 53.89
C GLN A 32 -34.50 -26.73 55.24
N LYS A 33 -34.30 -25.43 55.46
CA LYS A 33 -35.14 -24.65 56.38
C LYS A 33 -36.24 -23.97 55.58
N GLU A 34 -37.49 -24.37 55.83
CA GLU A 34 -38.67 -23.68 55.33
C GLU A 34 -38.64 -22.20 55.74
N LYS A 35 -38.54 -21.30 54.76
CA LYS A 35 -38.90 -19.89 54.92
C LYS A 35 -40.01 -19.55 53.93
N LYS A 36 -41.09 -19.03 54.52
CA LYS A 36 -42.36 -18.63 53.91
C LYS A 36 -42.18 -17.87 52.59
N THR A 37 -43.00 -18.24 51.61
CA THR A 37 -43.14 -17.61 50.30
C THR A 37 -43.60 -16.15 50.45
N PRO A 38 -42.82 -15.15 49.99
CA PRO A 38 -43.31 -13.79 49.81
C PRO A 38 -44.15 -13.71 48.53
N SER A 39 -45.19 -12.89 48.56
CA SER A 39 -46.13 -12.64 47.46
C SER A 39 -45.43 -12.32 46.13
N SER A 40 -45.92 -12.94 45.05
CA SER A 40 -45.80 -12.54 43.64
C SER A 40 -44.71 -11.49 43.33
N ARG A 41 -43.50 -11.96 43.03
CA ARG A 41 -42.49 -11.12 42.38
C ARG A 41 -42.86 -11.01 40.89
N LYS A 42 -42.98 -9.77 40.39
CA LYS A 42 -43.13 -9.48 38.95
C LYS A 42 -42.06 -10.26 38.15
N PRO A 43 -42.40 -10.88 37.01
CA PRO A 43 -41.44 -11.62 36.21
C PRO A 43 -40.31 -10.69 35.76
N HIS A 44 -39.08 -11.07 36.12
CA HIS A 44 -37.79 -10.57 35.62
C HIS A 44 -37.79 -9.15 35.05
N GLY A 45 -37.81 -8.13 35.91
CA GLY A 45 -37.74 -6.72 35.50
C GLY A 45 -36.56 -6.37 34.60
N PHE A 46 -35.41 -7.06 34.78
CA PHE A 46 -34.22 -6.87 33.95
C PHE A 46 -34.37 -7.34 32.49
N LEU A 47 -35.26 -8.31 32.22
CA LEU A 47 -35.55 -8.78 30.86
C LEU A 47 -36.54 -7.86 30.12
N ASN A 48 -37.26 -7.01 30.87
CA ASN A 48 -38.19 -6.02 30.33
C ASN A 48 -37.59 -4.60 30.30
N THR A 49 -36.37 -4.41 30.82
CA THR A 49 -35.65 -3.15 30.71
C THR A 49 -35.15 -3.01 29.28
N ARG A 50 -35.71 -2.05 28.54
CA ARG A 50 -35.24 -1.71 27.20
C ARG A 50 -33.82 -1.17 27.31
N ILE A 51 -32.83 -1.90 26.80
CA ILE A 51 -31.46 -1.41 26.70
C ILE A 51 -31.50 -0.24 25.70
N PRO A 52 -31.22 1.01 26.09
CA PRO A 52 -31.11 2.09 25.12
C PRO A 52 -29.96 1.77 24.17
N SER A 53 -30.14 1.97 22.85
CA SER A 53 -28.97 1.96 21.97
C SER A 53 -28.14 3.20 22.31
N ILE A 54 -27.14 2.99 23.14
CA ILE A 54 -26.09 3.98 23.36
C ILE A 54 -24.97 3.48 22.48
N ALA A 55 -25.04 3.80 21.19
CA ALA A 55 -23.82 3.80 20.40
C ALA A 55 -23.02 5.00 20.94
N PRO A 56 -21.93 4.77 21.71
CA PRO A 56 -21.18 5.85 22.31
C PRO A 56 -20.57 6.71 21.20
N ASP A 57 -20.31 7.97 21.54
CA ASP A 57 -19.58 8.86 20.66
C ASP A 57 -18.26 8.23 20.25
N LEU A 58 -17.89 8.40 18.98
CA LEU A 58 -16.63 7.93 18.46
C LEU A 58 -15.62 9.06 18.49
N TYR A 59 -14.47 8.77 19.07
CA TYR A 59 -13.34 9.68 19.11
C TYR A 59 -12.22 9.10 18.27
N VAL A 60 -11.66 9.91 17.38
CA VAL A 60 -10.56 9.53 16.49
C VAL A 60 -9.46 10.56 16.68
N GLU A 61 -8.21 10.11 16.77
CA GLU A 61 -7.06 11.02 16.79
C GLU A 61 -6.80 11.53 15.38
N ASN A 62 -6.55 12.84 15.26
CA ASN A 62 -6.13 13.44 13.99
C ASN A 62 -4.60 13.36 13.84
N ASP A 63 -4.10 13.87 12.70
CA ASP A 63 -2.66 13.94 12.37
C ASP A 63 -1.78 14.75 13.35
N ARG A 64 -2.37 15.32 14.40
CA ARG A 64 -1.69 16.09 15.47
C ARG A 64 -1.82 15.44 16.84
N ASP A 65 -2.18 14.15 16.87
CA ASP A 65 -2.44 13.37 18.09
C ASP A 65 -3.53 14.00 18.99
N VAL A 66 -4.43 14.78 18.39
CA VAL A 66 -5.57 15.38 19.10
C VAL A 66 -6.78 14.49 18.88
N THR A 67 -7.35 14.01 19.99
CA THR A 67 -8.59 13.24 20.00
C THR A 67 -9.79 14.13 19.64
N VAL A 68 -10.46 13.84 18.53
CA VAL A 68 -11.62 14.58 18.00
C VAL A 68 -12.86 13.71 18.07
N ASN A 69 -13.97 14.25 18.61
CA ASN A 69 -15.27 13.59 18.50
C ASN A 69 -15.77 13.68 17.05
N VAL A 70 -15.97 12.54 16.41
CA VAL A 70 -16.42 12.47 15.02
C VAL A 70 -17.93 12.27 14.88
N THR A 71 -18.63 11.89 15.94
CA THR A 71 -20.09 11.64 15.95
C THR A 71 -20.89 12.88 16.34
N THR A 72 -20.54 14.01 15.75
CA THR A 72 -21.19 15.31 15.98
C THR A 72 -22.31 15.56 14.98
N LYS A 73 -23.24 16.47 15.31
CA LYS A 73 -24.32 16.85 14.38
C LYS A 73 -23.76 17.58 13.16
N GLU A 74 -22.70 18.33 13.35
CA GLU A 74 -21.99 19.09 12.33
C GLU A 74 -21.34 18.16 11.29
N ASN A 75 -20.72 17.06 11.73
CA ASN A 75 -20.20 16.04 10.83
C ASN A 75 -21.33 15.32 10.08
N LEU A 76 -22.41 14.95 10.77
CA LEU A 76 -23.55 14.31 10.13
C LEU A 76 -24.20 15.21 9.06
N ASP A 77 -24.43 16.50 9.35
CA ASP A 77 -25.00 17.45 8.40
C ASP A 77 -24.08 17.65 7.19
N PHE A 78 -22.76 17.75 7.41
CA PHE A 78 -21.79 17.84 6.32
C PHE A 78 -21.80 16.60 5.43
N LEU A 79 -21.66 15.40 6.02
CA LEU A 79 -21.69 14.15 5.29
C LEU A 79 -23.01 14.00 4.52
N TYR A 80 -24.14 14.36 5.13
CA TYR A 80 -25.44 14.29 4.48
C TYR A 80 -25.51 15.18 3.25
N ARG A 81 -25.05 16.43 3.35
CA ARG A 81 -24.98 17.36 2.21
C ARG A 81 -24.04 16.86 1.12
N SER A 82 -22.88 16.30 1.48
CA SER A 82 -21.95 15.68 0.52
C SER A 82 -22.59 14.51 -0.22
N ALA A 83 -23.23 13.58 0.51
CA ALA A 83 -23.89 12.42 -0.08
C ALA A 83 -25.08 12.83 -0.97
N MET A 84 -25.88 13.80 -0.53
CA MET A 84 -26.97 14.36 -1.33
C MET A 84 -26.45 15.01 -2.61
N LYS A 85 -25.37 15.79 -2.51
CA LYS A 85 -24.74 16.42 -3.67
C LYS A 85 -24.25 15.36 -4.66
N TYR A 86 -23.61 14.31 -4.18
CA TYR A 86 -23.12 13.23 -5.05
C TYR A 86 -24.25 12.41 -5.67
N ALA A 87 -25.31 12.11 -4.92
CA ALA A 87 -26.51 11.45 -5.43
C ALA A 87 -27.21 12.28 -6.54
N GLN A 88 -27.25 13.61 -6.38
CA GLN A 88 -27.73 14.52 -7.43
C GLN A 88 -26.88 14.45 -8.69
N LEU A 89 -25.54 14.38 -8.57
CA LEU A 89 -24.64 14.22 -9.72
C LEU A 89 -24.83 12.87 -10.42
N LEU A 90 -25.24 11.83 -9.68
CA LEU A 90 -25.57 10.51 -10.21
C LEU A 90 -26.99 10.42 -10.80
N ASP A 91 -27.83 11.45 -10.64
CA ASP A 91 -29.25 11.46 -11.01
C ASP A 91 -30.06 10.33 -10.32
N VAL A 92 -29.78 10.09 -9.03
CA VAL A 92 -30.46 9.08 -8.22
C VAL A 92 -30.95 9.65 -6.89
N GLU A 93 -31.99 9.04 -6.32
CA GLU A 93 -32.42 9.35 -4.95
C GLU A 93 -31.50 8.69 -3.93
N LEU A 94 -31.03 9.46 -2.94
CA LEU A 94 -30.22 8.92 -1.84
C LEU A 94 -31.12 8.08 -0.91
N PRO A 95 -30.89 6.75 -0.75
CA PRO A 95 -31.76 5.87 0.02
C PRO A 95 -31.56 6.00 1.54
N TYR A 96 -31.56 7.23 2.06
CA TYR A 96 -31.27 7.54 3.45
C TYR A 96 -32.53 7.83 4.27
N HIS A 97 -32.94 6.85 5.10
CA HIS A 97 -34.20 6.89 5.86
C HIS A 97 -33.99 6.64 7.36
N PRO A 98 -33.35 7.56 8.10
CA PRO A 98 -33.09 7.37 9.54
C PRO A 98 -34.40 7.46 10.34
N THR A 99 -34.60 6.55 11.30
CA THR A 99 -35.74 6.61 12.23
C THR A 99 -35.46 7.60 13.37
N GLY A 100 -36.49 8.30 13.88
CA GLY A 100 -36.32 9.38 14.86
C GLY A 100 -35.63 9.02 16.19
N ARG A 101 -35.45 7.73 16.50
CA ARG A 101 -34.75 7.25 17.72
C ARG A 101 -33.29 6.87 17.51
N THR A 102 -32.74 6.97 16.30
CA THR A 102 -31.33 6.60 16.03
C THR A 102 -30.35 7.65 16.57
N SER A 103 -29.24 7.15 17.13
CA SER A 103 -28.09 7.95 17.55
C SER A 103 -27.39 8.62 16.34
N ILE A 104 -26.57 9.64 16.59
CA ILE A 104 -25.80 10.30 15.51
C ILE A 104 -24.85 9.30 14.84
N ARG A 105 -24.20 8.44 15.64
CA ARG A 105 -23.31 7.40 15.11
C ARG A 105 -24.04 6.43 14.18
N GLU A 106 -25.19 5.90 14.59
CA GLU A 106 -26.00 5.03 13.73
C GLU A 106 -26.45 5.76 12.46
N LYS A 107 -26.79 7.05 12.55
CA LYS A 107 -27.14 7.87 11.39
C LYS A 107 -26.00 8.05 10.41
N ILE A 108 -24.75 8.17 10.88
CA ILE A 108 -23.57 8.21 10.02
C ILE A 108 -23.36 6.86 9.33
N CYS A 109 -23.47 5.75 10.06
CA CYS A 109 -23.36 4.40 9.46
C CYS A 109 -24.44 4.14 8.40
N LEU A 110 -25.69 4.52 8.66
CA LEU A 110 -26.78 4.41 7.68
C LEU A 110 -26.52 5.28 6.45
N LEU A 111 -25.93 6.45 6.63
CA LEU A 111 -25.61 7.36 5.53
C LEU A 111 -24.47 6.81 4.66
N TYR A 112 -23.45 6.24 5.29
CA TYR A 112 -22.38 5.51 4.60
C TYR A 112 -22.95 4.39 3.74
N ASN A 113 -23.78 3.50 4.31
CA ASN A 113 -24.40 2.41 3.55
C ASN A 113 -25.29 2.92 2.42
N ALA A 114 -26.00 4.03 2.63
CA ALA A 114 -26.85 4.63 1.59
C ALA A 114 -26.01 5.13 0.41
N LEU A 115 -24.89 5.80 0.68
CA LEU A 115 -23.98 6.26 -0.36
C LEU A 115 -23.27 5.09 -1.06
N ASP A 116 -22.71 4.15 -0.30
CA ASP A 116 -22.03 2.96 -0.82
C ASP A 116 -22.94 2.14 -1.76
N SER A 117 -24.25 2.08 -1.47
CA SER A 117 -25.22 1.37 -2.32
C SER A 117 -25.50 2.00 -3.69
N ILE A 118 -25.21 3.30 -3.87
CA ILE A 118 -25.49 4.04 -5.11
C ILE A 118 -24.23 4.37 -5.91
N VAL A 119 -23.04 4.34 -5.27
CA VAL A 119 -21.77 4.62 -5.91
C VAL A 119 -21.21 3.34 -6.53
N SER A 120 -20.75 3.40 -7.79
CA SER A 120 -20.19 2.25 -8.50
C SER A 120 -18.76 1.88 -8.07
N HIS A 121 -18.13 2.75 -7.28
CA HIS A 121 -16.76 2.65 -6.77
C HIS A 121 -16.82 2.44 -5.25
N HIS A 122 -15.68 2.14 -4.64
CA HIS A 122 -15.63 1.94 -3.20
C HIS A 122 -15.76 3.27 -2.46
N VAL A 123 -16.42 3.24 -1.31
CA VAL A 123 -16.57 4.39 -0.41
C VAL A 123 -15.80 4.11 0.87
N ASN A 124 -15.13 5.12 1.42
CA ASN A 124 -14.56 5.11 2.76
C ASN A 124 -14.98 6.39 3.52
N LEU A 125 -14.78 6.40 4.84
CA LEU A 125 -14.89 7.58 5.68
C LEU A 125 -13.53 7.97 6.22
N GLU A 126 -13.07 9.16 5.86
CA GLU A 126 -11.74 9.66 6.19
C GLU A 126 -11.84 10.90 7.08
N LEU A 127 -10.89 11.02 8.01
CA LEU A 127 -10.77 12.19 8.86
C LEU A 127 -9.83 13.20 8.18
N VAL A 128 -10.40 14.21 7.53
CA VAL A 128 -9.62 15.26 6.87
C VAL A 128 -9.60 16.49 7.77
N GLY A 129 -8.44 16.72 8.41
CA GLY A 129 -8.29 17.72 9.47
C GLY A 129 -9.05 17.30 10.72
N ASN A 130 -10.24 17.87 10.95
CA ASN A 130 -11.10 17.57 12.11
C ASN A 130 -12.53 17.21 11.71
N ARG A 131 -12.75 16.85 10.44
CA ARG A 131 -14.08 16.61 9.87
C ARG A 131 -14.09 15.30 9.12
N LEU A 132 -15.15 14.51 9.32
CA LEU A 132 -15.37 13.31 8.51
C LEU A 132 -15.76 13.72 7.09
N GLN A 133 -15.13 13.08 6.12
CA GLN A 133 -15.46 13.21 4.70
C GLN A 133 -15.63 11.82 4.10
N PHE A 134 -16.52 11.72 3.11
CA PHE A 134 -16.56 10.53 2.27
C PHE A 134 -15.39 10.58 1.29
N CYS A 135 -14.66 9.47 1.20
CA CYS A 135 -13.65 9.23 0.20
C CYS A 135 -14.22 8.21 -0.80
N ILE A 136 -14.20 8.51 -2.09
CA ILE A 136 -14.53 7.55 -3.14
C ILE A 136 -13.23 7.13 -3.80
N TYR A 137 -13.00 5.83 -3.93
CA TYR A 137 -11.75 5.30 -4.44
C TYR A 137 -11.92 4.11 -5.39
N HIS A 138 -10.91 3.90 -6.23
CA HIS A 138 -10.89 2.90 -7.28
C HIS A 138 -9.53 2.17 -7.32
N PHE A 139 -9.58 0.84 -7.20
CA PHE A 139 -8.44 -0.02 -7.43
C PHE A 139 -8.09 -0.09 -8.91
N HIS A 140 -6.84 0.15 -9.23
CA HIS A 140 -6.32 -0.04 -10.58
C HIS A 140 -6.03 -1.51 -10.87
N GLU A 141 -6.00 -1.87 -12.15
CA GLU A 141 -5.47 -3.17 -12.59
C GLU A 141 -3.94 -3.14 -12.42
N TRP A 142 -3.45 -3.60 -11.27
CA TRP A 142 -2.04 -3.60 -10.91
C TRP A 142 -1.64 -4.98 -10.37
N PRO A 143 -0.44 -5.50 -10.68
CA PRO A 143 0.00 -6.79 -10.16
C PRO A 143 0.30 -6.68 -8.67
N ASP A 144 -0.38 -7.50 -7.86
CA ASP A 144 -0.11 -7.60 -6.43
C ASP A 144 1.31 -8.16 -6.18
N TYR A 145 1.91 -7.75 -5.05
CA TYR A 145 3.18 -8.30 -4.56
C TYR A 145 4.34 -8.25 -5.58
N THR A 146 4.34 -7.26 -6.47
CA THR A 146 5.33 -7.15 -7.55
C THR A 146 6.23 -5.93 -7.35
N LEU A 147 7.55 -6.15 -7.39
CA LEU A 147 8.54 -5.08 -7.37
C LEU A 147 8.91 -4.65 -8.80
N PHE A 148 8.91 -3.34 -9.02
CA PHE A 148 9.25 -2.68 -10.27
C PHE A 148 10.63 -2.05 -10.15
N PHE A 149 11.64 -2.72 -10.71
CA PHE A 149 13.00 -2.25 -10.71
C PHE A 149 13.37 -1.56 -12.02
N MET A 150 13.83 -0.31 -11.96
CA MET A 150 14.45 0.38 -13.08
C MET A 150 15.96 0.10 -13.09
N PRO A 151 16.50 -0.78 -13.95
CA PRO A 151 17.94 -1.04 -14.02
C PRO A 151 18.68 0.09 -14.73
N ILE A 152 19.98 0.25 -14.41
CA ILE A 152 20.87 1.18 -15.11
C ILE A 152 22.16 0.54 -15.65
N ASP A 153 22.44 -0.71 -15.33
CA ASP A 153 23.60 -1.48 -15.81
C ASP A 153 23.63 -1.63 -17.33
N PHE A 154 22.47 -1.78 -17.98
CA PHE A 154 22.36 -1.87 -19.44
C PHE A 154 23.03 -0.68 -20.16
N THR A 155 23.05 0.49 -19.52
CA THR A 155 23.67 1.70 -20.07
C THR A 155 25.18 1.57 -20.25
N GLU A 156 25.83 0.59 -19.59
CA GLU A 156 27.25 0.29 -19.82
C GLU A 156 27.52 -0.22 -21.23
N ARG A 157 26.56 -0.93 -21.82
CA ARG A 157 26.61 -1.46 -23.20
C ARG A 157 26.27 -0.41 -24.26
N LEU A 158 25.71 0.73 -23.84
CA LEU A 158 25.36 1.83 -24.73
C LEU A 158 26.54 2.79 -24.94
N HIS A 159 26.63 3.31 -26.17
CA HIS A 159 27.67 4.24 -26.60
C HIS A 159 27.07 5.49 -27.25
N GLY A 160 27.87 6.54 -27.42
CA GLY A 160 27.47 7.74 -28.15
C GLY A 160 26.25 8.47 -27.56
N GLU A 161 25.40 9.00 -28.45
CA GLU A 161 24.24 9.82 -28.08
C GLU A 161 23.12 9.03 -27.41
N ILE A 162 22.84 7.79 -27.83
CA ILE A 162 21.77 6.97 -27.25
C ILE A 162 22.01 6.71 -25.75
N LYS A 163 23.27 6.54 -25.33
CA LYS A 163 23.64 6.42 -23.91
C LYS A 163 23.24 7.65 -23.11
N LYS A 164 23.52 8.85 -23.65
CA LYS A 164 23.19 10.13 -23.00
C LYS A 164 21.68 10.32 -22.91
N VAL A 165 20.96 9.99 -23.98
CA VAL A 165 19.49 10.05 -24.04
C VAL A 165 18.88 9.11 -23.01
N ALA A 166 19.31 7.84 -22.95
CA ALA A 166 18.80 6.87 -21.98
C ALA A 166 19.04 7.31 -20.53
N LEU A 167 20.26 7.77 -20.21
CA LEU A 167 20.60 8.23 -18.87
C LEU A 167 19.84 9.50 -18.46
N GLU A 168 19.67 10.47 -19.37
CA GLU A 168 18.89 11.67 -19.08
C GLU A 168 17.39 11.37 -18.98
N PHE A 169 16.88 10.46 -19.80
CA PHE A 169 15.51 9.97 -19.69
C PHE A 169 15.25 9.33 -18.33
N ILE A 170 16.05 8.33 -17.94
CA ILE A 170 15.93 7.67 -16.63
C ILE A 170 15.99 8.70 -15.51
N ARG A 171 16.98 9.60 -15.53
CA ARG A 171 17.06 10.68 -14.54
C ARG A 171 15.77 11.50 -14.42
N ARG A 172 15.20 11.94 -15.55
CA ARG A 172 13.94 12.71 -15.54
C ARG A 172 12.77 11.86 -15.05
N PHE A 173 12.75 10.58 -15.42
CA PHE A 173 11.74 9.62 -15.01
C PHE A 173 11.74 9.40 -13.50
N ILE A 174 12.88 9.01 -12.93
CA ILE A 174 13.08 8.85 -11.48
C ILE A 174 12.68 10.13 -10.75
N LYS A 175 13.15 11.30 -11.22
CA LYS A 175 12.83 12.59 -10.60
C LYS A 175 11.33 12.94 -10.67
N HIS A 176 10.68 12.68 -11.80
CA HIS A 176 9.25 12.94 -11.97
C HIS A 176 8.44 12.06 -11.02
N HIS A 177 8.71 10.75 -11.02
CA HIS A 177 7.96 9.80 -10.21
C HIS A 177 8.37 9.76 -8.74
N ARG A 178 9.45 10.46 -8.35
CA ARG A 178 10.04 10.45 -7.00
C ARG A 178 10.44 9.05 -6.54
N MET A 179 10.97 8.27 -7.48
CA MET A 179 11.44 6.91 -7.19
C MET A 179 12.66 6.96 -6.25
N MET A 180 12.73 5.99 -5.35
CA MET A 180 13.84 5.78 -4.42
C MET A 180 14.91 4.86 -5.02
N ASP A 181 16.12 4.89 -4.46
CA ASP A 181 17.10 3.84 -4.72
C ASP A 181 16.78 2.60 -3.92
N ILE A 182 17.13 1.43 -4.48
CA ILE A 182 17.01 0.16 -3.76
C ILE A 182 17.69 0.21 -2.39
N THR A 183 18.78 0.96 -2.26
CA THR A 183 19.55 1.14 -1.01
C THR A 183 18.83 1.98 0.04
N ASP A 184 17.83 2.75 -0.35
CA ASP A 184 17.07 3.61 0.56
C ASP A 184 15.87 2.87 1.16
N THR A 185 15.63 1.61 0.78
CA THR A 185 14.55 0.78 1.30
C THR A 185 14.98 0.05 2.58
N PRO A 186 14.05 -0.18 3.55
CA PRO A 186 14.35 -1.01 4.71
C PRO A 186 14.74 -2.44 4.32
N TYR A 187 14.25 -2.92 3.17
CA TYR A 187 14.58 -4.25 2.64
C TYR A 187 16.06 -4.41 2.30
N PHE A 188 16.75 -3.35 1.89
CA PHE A 188 18.17 -3.43 1.62
C PHE A 188 18.98 -3.63 2.91
N GLU A 189 18.66 -2.89 3.96
CA GLU A 189 19.29 -3.05 5.29
C GLU A 189 19.00 -4.44 5.87
N MET A 190 17.75 -4.90 5.81
CA MET A 190 17.38 -6.26 6.21
C MET A 190 18.16 -7.31 5.42
N SER A 191 18.25 -7.15 4.09
CA SER A 191 19.01 -8.06 3.21
C SER A 191 20.50 -8.11 3.56
N GLU A 192 21.09 -6.98 3.91
CA GLU A 192 22.48 -6.89 4.35
C GLU A 192 22.68 -7.57 5.71
N SER A 193 21.77 -7.36 6.67
CA SER A 193 21.84 -7.97 8.01
C SER A 193 21.80 -9.50 8.01
N TYR A 194 21.14 -10.12 7.02
CA TYR A 194 21.15 -11.56 6.85
C TYR A 194 22.54 -12.12 6.56
N ILE A 195 23.45 -11.34 5.97
CA ILE A 195 24.85 -11.73 5.75
C ILE A 195 25.56 -11.92 7.08
N ASP A 196 25.32 -11.02 8.04
CA ASP A 196 25.96 -11.05 9.36
C ASP A 196 25.44 -12.20 10.24
N CYS A 197 24.24 -12.71 9.94
CA CYS A 197 23.61 -13.81 10.68
C CYS A 197 24.06 -15.21 10.21
N VAL A 198 24.84 -15.30 9.12
CA VAL A 198 25.31 -16.60 8.62
C VAL A 198 26.48 -17.11 9.45
N ASP A 199 26.36 -18.33 9.99
CA ASP A 199 27.46 -19.01 10.68
C ASP A 199 28.55 -19.43 9.69
N PHE A 200 29.58 -18.58 9.59
CA PHE A 200 30.71 -18.77 8.69
C PHE A 200 31.45 -20.10 8.91
N GLU A 201 31.44 -20.65 10.14
CA GLU A 201 32.15 -21.90 10.43
C GLU A 201 31.46 -23.12 9.81
N GLN A 202 30.14 -23.05 9.62
CA GLN A 202 29.33 -24.13 9.06
C GLN A 202 29.33 -24.18 7.52
N LEU A 203 29.78 -23.09 6.87
CA LEU A 203 29.81 -23.00 5.42
C LEU A 203 30.96 -23.79 4.80
N ASP A 204 30.71 -24.40 3.65
CA ASP A 204 31.74 -24.94 2.79
C ASP A 204 32.56 -23.84 2.09
N ASN A 205 33.61 -24.23 1.36
CA ASN A 205 34.50 -23.26 0.72
C ASN A 205 33.86 -22.50 -0.45
N GLU A 206 32.88 -23.07 -1.15
CA GLU A 206 32.18 -22.39 -2.23
C GLU A 206 31.13 -21.42 -1.68
N GLU A 207 30.37 -21.84 -0.66
CA GLU A 207 29.42 -20.99 0.06
C GLU A 207 30.11 -19.77 0.67
N LYS A 208 31.30 -19.95 1.26
CA LYS A 208 32.15 -18.84 1.74
C LYS A 208 32.52 -17.86 0.62
N LYS A 209 32.91 -18.37 -0.56
CA LYS A 209 33.25 -17.50 -1.71
C LYS A 209 32.03 -16.72 -2.18
N ASP A 210 30.87 -17.35 -2.21
CA ASP A 210 29.63 -16.70 -2.63
C ASP A 210 29.18 -15.65 -1.61
N LEU A 211 29.31 -15.92 -0.31
CA LEU A 211 29.08 -14.94 0.74
C LEU A 211 30.01 -13.72 0.60
N TYR A 212 31.31 -13.92 0.34
CA TYR A 212 32.24 -12.81 0.08
C TYR A 212 31.91 -12.02 -1.18
N ARG A 213 31.44 -12.68 -2.25
CA ARG A 213 30.99 -12.00 -3.47
C ARG A 213 29.76 -11.14 -3.19
N LYS A 214 28.81 -11.68 -2.43
CA LYS A 214 27.59 -10.99 -1.98
C LYS A 214 27.95 -9.79 -1.12
N GLU A 215 28.75 -9.95 -0.07
CA GLU A 215 29.20 -8.85 0.81
C GLU A 215 29.89 -7.73 0.00
N LYS A 216 30.78 -8.10 -0.93
CA LYS A 216 31.45 -7.12 -1.80
C LYS A 216 30.46 -6.37 -2.70
N LEU A 217 29.39 -7.03 -3.15
CA LEU A 217 28.35 -6.42 -3.96
C LEU A 217 27.53 -5.43 -3.13
N PHE A 218 27.08 -5.81 -1.92
CA PHE A 218 26.39 -4.92 -0.99
C PHE A 218 27.23 -3.67 -0.68
N ARG A 219 28.51 -3.84 -0.33
CA ARG A 219 29.45 -2.71 -0.15
C ARG A 219 29.59 -1.83 -1.41
N SER A 220 29.42 -2.41 -2.61
CA SER A 220 29.46 -1.65 -3.86
C SER A 220 28.21 -0.80 -4.06
N TYR A 221 27.03 -1.28 -3.66
CA TYR A 221 25.76 -0.55 -3.63
C TYR A 221 25.75 0.56 -2.56
N GLU A 222 26.27 0.25 -1.37
CA GLU A 222 26.30 1.17 -0.23
C GLU A 222 27.26 2.37 -0.48
N LYS A 223 28.49 2.11 -0.94
CA LYS A 223 29.52 3.17 -1.08
C LYS A 223 30.52 3.01 -2.22
N GLY A 224 30.36 2.01 -3.08
CA GLY A 224 31.35 1.66 -4.10
C GLY A 224 31.10 2.21 -5.51
N ARG A 225 31.35 1.38 -6.53
CA ARG A 225 31.18 1.75 -7.94
C ARG A 225 29.70 1.92 -8.28
N ILE A 226 28.85 1.04 -7.76
CA ILE A 226 27.41 1.04 -8.01
C ILE A 226 26.77 2.25 -7.35
N HIS A 227 27.07 2.51 -6.08
CA HIS A 227 26.64 3.71 -5.35
C HIS A 227 26.83 4.99 -6.18
N ARG A 228 28.06 5.23 -6.68
CA ARG A 228 28.38 6.42 -7.48
C ARG A 228 27.57 6.53 -8.77
N LYS A 229 27.13 5.41 -9.35
CA LYS A 229 26.31 5.39 -10.56
C LYS A 229 24.86 5.73 -10.24
N LEU A 230 24.31 5.17 -9.16
CA LEU A 230 22.98 5.52 -8.67
C LEU A 230 22.91 7.01 -8.30
N CYS A 231 23.85 7.51 -7.48
CA CYS A 231 23.95 8.94 -7.16
C CYS A 231 24.10 9.82 -8.41
N ARG A 232 24.78 9.33 -9.46
CA ARG A 232 24.94 10.08 -10.71
C ARG A 232 23.59 10.31 -11.40
N ILE A 233 22.61 9.42 -11.24
CA ILE A 233 21.25 9.61 -11.79
C ILE A 233 20.60 10.84 -11.16
N TYR A 234 20.59 10.99 -9.83
CA TYR A 234 19.97 12.15 -9.14
C TYR A 234 20.72 13.48 -9.31
N SER A 235 21.94 13.44 -9.84
CA SER A 235 22.79 14.62 -10.02
C SER A 235 22.40 15.47 -11.25
N ARG A 236 23.36 16.21 -11.80
CA ARG A 236 23.19 17.11 -12.94
C ARG A 236 22.75 16.40 -14.22
N ALA A 237 22.10 17.12 -15.13
CA ALA A 237 21.67 16.58 -16.41
C ALA A 237 22.80 15.91 -17.21
N PHE A 238 22.49 14.84 -17.95
CA PHE A 238 23.44 14.19 -18.87
C PHE A 238 23.46 14.88 -20.24
N CYS A 239 22.34 15.47 -20.65
CA CYS A 239 22.25 16.40 -21.78
C CYS A 239 21.21 17.50 -21.49
N ARG A 240 21.38 18.65 -22.12
CA ARG A 240 20.37 19.72 -22.14
C ARG A 240 19.41 19.43 -23.29
N ASN A 241 18.14 19.84 -23.19
CA ASN A 241 17.14 19.65 -24.25
C ASN A 241 17.00 18.19 -24.72
N LEU A 242 16.61 17.28 -23.81
CA LEU A 242 16.41 15.86 -24.13
C LEU A 242 15.57 15.63 -25.41
N ASP A 243 14.51 16.41 -25.62
CA ASP A 243 13.64 16.30 -26.80
C ASP A 243 14.39 16.50 -28.13
N GLU A 244 15.39 17.38 -28.15
CA GLU A 244 16.25 17.60 -29.32
C GLU A 244 17.20 16.42 -29.53
N HIS A 245 17.78 15.91 -28.45
CA HIS A 245 18.63 14.72 -28.53
C HIS A 245 17.84 13.48 -28.97
N ILE A 246 16.59 13.31 -28.54
CA ILE A 246 15.72 12.21 -28.99
C ILE A 246 15.50 12.30 -30.50
N ARG A 247 15.17 13.49 -31.02
CA ARG A 247 14.93 13.71 -32.47
C ARG A 247 16.17 13.48 -33.33
N ASN A 248 17.35 13.84 -32.81
CA ASN A 248 18.61 13.76 -33.54
C ASN A 248 19.40 12.47 -33.26
N CYS A 249 18.89 11.59 -32.40
CA CYS A 249 19.56 10.34 -32.08
C CYS A 249 19.47 9.39 -33.29
N ASN A 250 20.62 8.86 -33.71
CA ASN A 250 20.70 7.86 -34.77
C ASN A 250 21.08 6.50 -34.17
N PRO A 251 20.10 5.59 -33.95
CA PRO A 251 20.37 4.24 -33.46
C PRO A 251 21.24 3.44 -34.44
N TYR A 252 22.22 2.70 -33.93
CA TYR A 252 23.12 1.88 -34.74
C TYR A 252 22.46 0.58 -35.22
N ASN A 253 21.56 0.01 -34.42
CA ASN A 253 20.91 -1.26 -34.69
C ASN A 253 19.42 -1.25 -34.29
N ALA A 254 18.71 -2.33 -34.62
CA ALA A 254 17.28 -2.46 -34.32
C ALA A 254 16.98 -2.41 -32.80
N LYS A 255 17.88 -2.91 -31.95
CA LYS A 255 17.73 -2.91 -30.50
C LYS A 255 17.79 -1.50 -29.92
N GLU A 256 18.75 -0.70 -30.36
CA GLU A 256 18.84 0.72 -29.98
C GLU A 256 17.66 1.54 -30.53
N ARG A 257 17.17 1.20 -31.74
CA ARG A 257 15.97 1.84 -32.29
C ARG A 257 14.76 1.58 -31.41
N ARG A 258 14.55 0.33 -31.00
CA ARG A 258 13.47 -0.05 -30.09
C ARG A 258 13.60 0.63 -28.72
N LEU A 259 14.82 0.78 -28.21
CA LEU A 259 15.07 1.54 -26.98
C LEU A 259 14.65 3.01 -27.14
N LEU A 260 15.01 3.64 -28.26
CA LEU A 260 14.64 5.04 -28.52
C LEU A 260 13.12 5.22 -28.65
N GLU A 261 12.42 4.27 -29.27
CA GLU A 261 10.95 4.24 -29.31
C GLU A 261 10.36 4.17 -27.89
N LEU A 262 10.84 3.24 -27.06
CA LEU A 262 10.37 3.09 -25.68
C LEU A 262 10.67 4.34 -24.83
N ILE A 263 11.83 4.98 -25.01
CA ILE A 263 12.13 6.28 -24.37
C ILE A 263 11.12 7.33 -24.81
N THR A 264 10.82 7.39 -26.11
CA THR A 264 9.85 8.37 -26.66
C THR A 264 8.44 8.11 -26.13
N GLU A 265 8.01 6.85 -26.03
CA GLU A 265 6.75 6.47 -25.36
C GLU A 265 6.76 6.91 -23.89
N GLY A 266 7.86 6.66 -23.17
CA GLY A 266 8.03 6.99 -21.76
C GLY A 266 8.03 8.49 -21.48
N MET A 267 8.46 9.32 -22.44
CA MET A 267 8.35 10.79 -22.31
C MET A 267 6.91 11.26 -22.10
N SER A 268 5.90 10.50 -22.58
CA SER A 268 4.48 10.82 -22.36
C SER A 268 4.02 10.61 -20.91
N LEU A 269 4.77 9.82 -20.13
CA LEU A 269 4.49 9.59 -18.70
C LEU A 269 5.07 10.70 -17.81
N ILE A 270 6.02 11.49 -18.32
CA ILE A 270 6.75 12.49 -17.52
C ILE A 270 6.52 13.92 -18.02
N THR A 271 5.34 14.19 -18.60
CA THR A 271 4.96 15.53 -19.02
C THR A 271 4.62 16.40 -17.81
N LYS A 272 4.63 17.72 -17.99
CA LYS A 272 4.24 18.68 -16.94
C LYS A 272 2.84 18.41 -16.35
N TYR A 273 1.95 17.82 -17.14
CA TYR A 273 0.56 17.54 -16.75
C TYR A 273 0.34 16.07 -16.39
N SER A 274 1.35 15.21 -16.56
CA SER A 274 1.26 13.82 -16.17
C SER A 274 1.33 13.70 -14.65
N PRO A 275 0.49 12.87 -14.02
CA PRO A 275 0.57 12.60 -12.59
C PRO A 275 1.89 11.89 -12.25
N HIS A 276 2.23 11.88 -10.97
CA HIS A 276 3.29 11.02 -10.45
C HIS A 276 2.68 9.68 -10.05
N ILE A 277 3.42 8.58 -10.18
CA ILE A 277 2.87 7.26 -9.80
C ILE A 277 2.56 7.20 -8.30
N LEU A 278 3.34 7.91 -7.48
CA LEU A 278 3.08 8.05 -6.04
C LEU A 278 1.92 8.99 -5.70
N ASN A 279 1.27 9.65 -6.69
CA ASN A 279 0.01 10.36 -6.41
C ASN A 279 -1.16 9.38 -6.17
N TYR A 280 -0.97 8.10 -6.49
CA TYR A 280 -1.95 7.04 -6.29
C TYR A 280 -1.65 6.23 -5.02
N ASP A 281 -0.74 6.71 -4.17
CA ASP A 281 -0.38 6.10 -2.90
C ASP A 281 -1.44 6.45 -1.85
N TYR A 282 -2.56 5.70 -1.87
CA TYR A 282 -3.64 5.85 -0.91
C TYR A 282 -3.87 4.53 -0.15
N ASP A 283 -3.66 4.60 1.15
CA ASP A 283 -3.86 3.49 2.06
C ASP A 283 -5.34 3.36 2.46
N PHE A 284 -6.10 2.62 1.65
CA PHE A 284 -7.54 2.41 1.86
C PHE A 284 -7.87 1.61 3.13
N ALA A 285 -6.92 0.83 3.66
CA ALA A 285 -7.06 -0.01 4.83
C ALA A 285 -6.19 0.49 5.99
N SER A 286 -5.97 1.81 6.03
CA SER A 286 -5.18 2.45 7.07
C SER A 286 -5.79 2.25 8.45
N GLU A 287 -5.01 1.66 9.35
CA GLU A 287 -5.35 1.49 10.76
C GLU A 287 -4.26 2.11 11.63
N LYS A 288 -4.64 2.65 12.79
CA LYS A 288 -3.70 3.35 13.69
C LYS A 288 -2.79 2.39 14.46
N GLU A 289 -3.35 1.28 14.94
CA GLU A 289 -2.63 0.29 15.76
C GLU A 289 -2.46 -0.98 14.94
N ARG A 290 -1.62 -0.91 13.90
CA ARG A 290 -1.26 -2.07 13.09
C ARG A 290 -0.14 -2.85 13.76
N ASP A 291 -0.26 -4.17 13.72
CA ASP A 291 0.83 -5.06 14.14
C ASP A 291 2.01 -4.98 13.14
N PHE A 292 1.70 -4.81 11.85
CA PHE A 292 2.67 -4.70 10.75
C PHE A 292 2.27 -3.61 9.76
N GLU A 293 3.22 -2.73 9.41
CA GLU A 293 3.02 -1.70 8.40
C GLU A 293 3.02 -2.31 6.99
N PRO A 294 1.98 -2.07 6.17
CA PRO A 294 1.97 -2.55 4.80
C PRO A 294 3.08 -1.88 3.99
N PRO A 295 3.78 -2.61 3.10
CA PRO A 295 4.76 -2.01 2.22
C PRO A 295 4.12 -0.91 1.35
N PRO A 296 4.58 0.35 1.44
CA PRO A 296 4.02 1.45 0.66
C PRO A 296 4.37 1.32 -0.82
N LEU A 297 3.67 2.08 -1.67
CA LEU A 297 3.92 2.06 -3.12
C LEU A 297 5.34 2.51 -3.47
N GLU A 298 5.92 3.43 -2.68
CA GLU A 298 7.28 3.93 -2.90
C GLU A 298 8.37 2.86 -2.71
N TYR A 299 8.12 1.83 -1.90
CA TYR A 299 9.07 0.72 -1.74
C TYR A 299 8.96 -0.32 -2.85
N GLN A 300 7.93 -0.22 -3.70
CA GLN A 300 7.70 -1.17 -4.78
C GLN A 300 8.28 -0.71 -6.12
N ILE A 301 8.52 0.59 -6.31
CA ILE A 301 8.97 1.15 -7.59
C ILE A 301 10.34 1.82 -7.41
N LEU A 302 11.40 1.07 -7.70
CA LEU A 302 12.77 1.38 -7.26
C LEU A 302 13.74 1.56 -8.41
N LEU A 303 14.73 2.43 -8.24
CA LEU A 303 15.95 2.46 -9.06
C LEU A 303 16.93 1.40 -8.55
N THR A 304 17.45 0.56 -9.44
CA THR A 304 18.50 -0.41 -9.12
C THR A 304 19.63 -0.36 -10.13
N TYR A 305 20.77 -0.95 -9.79
CA TYR A 305 21.85 -1.09 -10.77
C TYR A 305 21.57 -2.22 -11.75
N SER A 306 21.26 -3.42 -11.28
CA SER A 306 20.90 -4.57 -12.13
C SER A 306 19.75 -5.36 -11.52
N ILE A 307 18.83 -5.86 -12.34
CA ILE A 307 17.74 -6.74 -11.88
C ILE A 307 18.16 -8.22 -11.75
N THR A 308 19.39 -8.55 -12.15
CA THR A 308 19.85 -9.94 -12.22
C THR A 308 20.82 -10.32 -11.09
N ASP A 309 21.25 -9.34 -10.30
CA ASP A 309 22.22 -9.55 -9.24
C ASP A 309 21.56 -10.06 -7.94
N THR A 310 22.39 -10.44 -6.97
CA THR A 310 21.88 -11.05 -5.72
C THR A 310 21.21 -10.04 -4.79
N VAL A 311 21.55 -8.74 -4.88
CA VAL A 311 20.94 -7.71 -4.01
C VAL A 311 19.46 -7.61 -4.30
N VAL A 312 19.07 -7.55 -5.58
CA VAL A 312 17.66 -7.50 -5.97
C VAL A 312 16.90 -8.73 -5.48
N LYS A 313 17.48 -9.93 -5.62
CA LYS A 313 16.85 -11.17 -5.15
C LYS A 313 16.63 -11.20 -3.64
N ASP A 314 17.61 -10.70 -2.88
CA ASP A 314 17.51 -10.65 -1.41
C ASP A 314 16.44 -9.63 -0.98
N VAL A 315 16.39 -8.47 -1.64
CA VAL A 315 15.35 -7.44 -1.41
C VAL A 315 13.97 -7.97 -1.76
N GLU A 316 13.80 -8.65 -2.90
CA GLU A 316 12.56 -9.33 -3.27
C GLU A 316 12.14 -10.37 -2.21
N SER A 317 13.10 -11.12 -1.67
CA SER A 317 12.83 -12.09 -0.62
C SER A 317 12.37 -11.42 0.68
N CYS A 318 12.97 -10.31 1.08
CA CYS A 318 12.56 -9.56 2.27
C CYS A 318 11.16 -8.95 2.09
N PHE A 319 10.92 -8.30 0.95
CA PHE A 319 9.60 -7.76 0.61
C PHE A 319 8.52 -8.84 0.60
N SER A 320 8.82 -10.00 0.01
CA SER A 320 7.89 -11.14 -0.03
C SER A 320 7.59 -11.71 1.35
N ALA A 321 8.55 -11.66 2.28
CA ALA A 321 8.34 -12.08 3.66
C ALA A 321 7.42 -11.11 4.39
N ASP A 322 7.64 -9.80 4.27
CA ASP A 322 6.77 -8.79 4.86
C ASP A 322 5.33 -8.88 4.31
N CYS A 323 5.18 -9.09 3.01
CA CYS A 323 3.88 -9.27 2.37
C CYS A 323 3.11 -10.53 2.81
N GLN A 324 3.74 -11.45 3.57
CA GLN A 324 3.01 -12.57 4.19
C GLN A 324 2.34 -12.16 5.51
N GLU A 325 2.86 -11.13 6.18
CA GLU A 325 2.36 -10.65 7.46
C GLU A 325 1.31 -9.55 7.29
N THR A 326 1.29 -8.87 6.13
CA THR A 326 0.37 -7.77 5.83
C THR A 326 0.08 -7.64 4.33
N TYR A 327 -0.85 -6.76 3.95
CA TYR A 327 -1.12 -6.44 2.54
C TYR A 327 -0.05 -5.49 1.98
N ASN A 328 0.12 -5.44 0.66
CA ASN A 328 0.92 -4.41 0.00
C ASN A 328 0.01 -3.27 -0.51
N GLN A 329 0.50 -2.03 -0.45
CA GLN A 329 -0.22 -0.92 -1.05
C GLN A 329 -0.11 -0.98 -2.57
N THR A 330 -1.22 -0.82 -3.28
CA THR A 330 -1.26 -0.73 -4.75
C THR A 330 -1.76 0.65 -5.17
N PRO A 331 -1.52 1.08 -6.43
CA PRO A 331 -2.04 2.35 -6.90
C PRO A 331 -3.57 2.40 -6.79
N VAL A 332 -4.07 3.43 -6.11
CA VAL A 332 -5.49 3.71 -5.94
C VAL A 332 -5.78 5.16 -6.32
N SER A 333 -6.74 5.36 -7.24
CA SER A 333 -7.30 6.69 -7.46
C SER A 333 -8.32 6.96 -6.37
N PHE A 334 -8.33 8.18 -5.82
CA PHE A 334 -9.33 8.56 -4.83
C PHE A 334 -9.73 10.04 -4.96
N THR A 335 -10.89 10.38 -4.40
CA THR A 335 -11.34 11.76 -4.23
C THR A 335 -12.18 11.89 -2.97
N PHE A 336 -12.05 13.02 -2.29
CA PHE A 336 -13.01 13.39 -1.25
C PHE A 336 -14.23 14.06 -1.88
N ILE A 337 -15.41 13.73 -1.36
CA ILE A 337 -16.64 14.42 -1.76
C ILE A 337 -17.10 15.38 -0.65
N THR A 338 -17.50 16.58 -1.09
CA THR A 338 -17.96 17.66 -0.24
C THR A 338 -19.30 18.18 -0.77
N PRO A 339 -20.00 19.06 -0.03
CA PRO A 339 -21.20 19.71 -0.54
C PRO A 339 -20.96 20.53 -1.82
N GLU A 340 -19.71 20.91 -2.09
CA GLU A 340 -19.27 21.69 -3.24
C GLU A 340 -18.76 20.83 -4.41
N THR A 341 -18.76 19.49 -4.30
CA THR A 341 -18.31 18.62 -5.40
C THR A 341 -19.11 18.88 -6.68
N GLU A 342 -18.42 19.19 -7.78
CA GLU A 342 -19.05 19.57 -9.05
C GLU A 342 -19.13 18.43 -10.07
N GLU A 343 -18.21 17.46 -10.00
CA GLU A 343 -18.10 16.37 -10.97
C GLU A 343 -18.08 15.00 -10.30
N LEU A 344 -18.57 13.99 -11.03
CA LEU A 344 -18.44 12.59 -10.64
C LEU A 344 -16.98 12.15 -10.67
N PHE A 345 -16.62 11.27 -9.74
CA PHE A 345 -15.32 10.64 -9.72
C PHE A 345 -15.10 9.81 -10.98
N LYS A 346 -14.01 10.10 -11.69
CA LYS A 346 -13.59 9.44 -12.93
C LYS A 346 -12.12 9.06 -12.80
N PRO A 347 -11.81 7.84 -12.33
CA PRO A 347 -10.42 7.39 -12.28
C PRO A 347 -9.83 7.37 -13.69
N ASP A 348 -8.58 7.82 -13.83
CA ASP A 348 -7.85 7.69 -15.08
C ASP A 348 -7.27 6.27 -15.24
N LYS A 349 -6.52 6.04 -16.32
CA LYS A 349 -5.82 4.76 -16.56
C LYS A 349 -4.30 4.91 -16.53
N TYR A 350 -3.81 5.84 -15.72
CA TYR A 350 -2.40 6.17 -15.69
C TYR A 350 -1.55 5.03 -15.08
N PRO A 351 -1.91 4.41 -13.94
CA PRO A 351 -1.15 3.29 -13.39
C PRO A 351 -1.00 2.13 -14.39
N GLU A 352 -2.06 1.74 -15.09
CA GLU A 352 -2.01 0.65 -16.09
C GLU A 352 -1.15 1.03 -17.31
N ARG A 353 -1.13 2.31 -17.68
CA ARG A 353 -0.25 2.79 -18.77
C ARG A 353 1.21 2.82 -18.33
N PHE A 354 1.45 3.18 -17.07
CA PHE A 354 2.77 3.19 -16.46
C PHE A 354 3.33 1.77 -16.41
N GLU A 355 2.58 0.82 -15.85
CA GLU A 355 2.97 -0.58 -15.71
C GLU A 355 3.27 -1.22 -17.07
N LYS A 356 2.33 -1.16 -18.02
CA LYS A 356 2.53 -1.69 -19.39
C LYS A 356 3.75 -1.11 -20.11
N TRP A 357 4.07 0.16 -19.87
CA TRP A 357 5.26 0.76 -20.45
C TRP A 357 6.52 0.28 -19.71
N PHE A 358 6.48 0.24 -18.38
CA PHE A 358 7.60 -0.15 -17.53
C PHE A 358 8.03 -1.58 -17.81
N GLU A 359 7.09 -2.51 -17.91
CA GLU A 359 7.34 -3.91 -18.27
C GLU A 359 8.07 -4.02 -19.61
N LYS A 360 7.52 -3.37 -20.66
CA LYS A 360 8.14 -3.36 -22.00
C LYS A 360 9.54 -2.76 -21.99
N PHE A 361 9.74 -1.70 -21.21
CA PHE A 361 11.03 -1.05 -21.09
C PHE A 361 12.05 -1.98 -20.42
N VAL A 362 11.70 -2.54 -19.27
CA VAL A 362 12.56 -3.45 -18.49
C VAL A 362 12.87 -4.73 -19.26
N GLU A 363 11.86 -5.35 -19.88
CA GLU A 363 12.04 -6.53 -20.74
C GLU A 363 13.06 -6.24 -21.85
N HIS A 364 12.91 -5.10 -22.52
CA HIS A 364 13.81 -4.71 -23.61
C HIS A 364 15.25 -4.49 -23.16
N VAL A 365 15.48 -3.73 -22.09
CA VAL A 365 16.84 -3.41 -21.62
C VAL A 365 17.55 -4.61 -20.99
N THR A 366 16.79 -5.61 -20.52
CA THR A 366 17.33 -6.82 -19.91
C THR A 366 17.66 -7.88 -20.96
N ASN A 367 16.69 -8.22 -21.81
CA ASN A 367 16.78 -9.39 -22.69
C ASN A 367 17.22 -9.04 -24.11
N ASN A 368 16.91 -7.83 -24.58
CA ASN A 368 16.98 -7.48 -25.99
C ASN A 368 18.08 -6.47 -26.32
N LEU A 369 18.74 -5.85 -25.34
CA LEU A 369 19.83 -4.91 -25.53
C LEU A 369 21.19 -5.62 -25.37
#